data_AF-A0A349N3B1-F1
#
_entry.id   AF-A0A349N3B1-F1
#
_cell.length_a   1.000
_cell.length_b   1.000
_cell.length_c   1.000
_cell.angle_alpha   90.00
_cell.angle_beta   90.00
_cell.angle_gamma   90.00
#
_symmetry.space_group_name_H-M   'P 1'
#
loop_
_entity.id
_entity.type
_entity.pdbx_description
1 polymer ?
#
loop_
_entity_poly.entity_id
_entity_poly.type
_entity_poly.pdbx_seq_one_letter_code
_entity_poly.pdbx_strand_id
1 'polypeptide(L)'
;MLMTFAQSLSETSLHSWVVSQAWLWPTLEVTHFFGLTLLIGGLLVVDLRVLGFAAFSPLLATYRLLPIVLVGFGLNLTTGVLFVFGDPFRYAANIGFQ
;
A
#
# COMPACT_ATOMS: atom_id res chain seq x y z
N MET A 1 21.43 3.74 -11.90
CA MET A 1 20.11 4.26 -12.30
C MET A 1 19.19 4.47 -11.09
N LEU A 2 18.88 3.43 -10.30
CA LEU A 2 18.01 3.58 -9.12
C LEU A 2 18.56 4.54 -8.04
N MET A 3 19.87 4.50 -7.74
CA MET A 3 20.49 5.45 -6.79
C MET A 3 20.43 6.90 -7.27
N THR A 4 20.59 7.13 -8.58
CA THR A 4 20.45 8.46 -9.19
C THR A 4 19.00 8.95 -9.12
N PHE A 5 18.03 8.05 -9.32
CA PHE A 5 16.62 8.35 -9.13
C PHE A 5 16.31 8.67 -7.66
N ALA A 6 16.83 7.90 -6.71
CA ALA A 6 16.67 8.17 -5.28
C ALA A 6 17.22 9.56 -4.88
N GLN A 7 18.37 9.95 -5.44
CA GLN A 7 18.92 11.30 -5.28
C GLN A 7 17.95 12.38 -5.80
N SER A 8 17.33 12.16 -6.97
CA SER A 8 16.35 13.13 -7.50
C SER A 8 15.10 13.26 -6.62
N LEU A 9 14.71 12.19 -5.92
CA LEU A 9 13.56 12.22 -5.02
C LEU A 9 13.86 12.97 -3.72
N SER A 10 15.07 12.83 -3.16
CA SER A 10 15.44 13.51 -1.91
C SER A 10 15.54 15.03 -2.05
N GLU A 11 15.69 15.54 -3.28
CA GLU A 11 15.73 16.97 -3.58
C GLU A 11 14.32 17.59 -3.75
N THR A 12 13.25 16.78 -3.68
CA THR A 12 11.88 17.27 -3.86
C THR A 12 11.29 17.90 -2.61
N SER A 13 10.36 18.86 -2.80
CA SER A 13 9.57 19.41 -1.70
C SER A 13 8.72 18.35 -1.00
N LEU A 14 8.29 17.32 -1.72
CA LEU A 14 7.52 16.21 -1.15
C LEU A 14 8.36 15.40 -0.15
N HIS A 15 9.62 15.09 -0.46
CA HIS A 15 10.55 14.47 0.50
C HIS A 15 10.67 15.33 1.76
N SER A 16 10.94 16.62 1.59
CA SER A 16 11.10 17.54 2.73
C SER A 16 9.84 17.63 3.61
N TRP A 17 8.65 17.63 3.01
CA TRP A 17 7.38 17.60 3.73
C TRP A 17 7.24 16.31 4.54
N VAL A 18 7.54 15.16 3.94
CA VAL A 18 7.40 13.87 4.60
C VAL A 18 8.31 13.73 5.81
N VAL A 19 9.58 14.12 5.69
CA VAL A 19 10.57 13.95 6.76
C VAL A 19 10.50 15.03 7.84
N SER A 20 9.93 16.20 7.54
CA SER A 20 9.83 17.31 8.51
C SER A 20 8.80 17.09 9.62
N GLN A 21 7.82 16.21 9.41
CA GLN A 21 6.69 16.01 10.30
C GLN A 21 6.79 14.66 11.03
N ALA A 22 7.15 14.67 12.31
CA ALA A 22 7.36 13.44 13.09
C ALA A 22 6.15 12.51 13.16
N TRP A 23 4.92 13.05 13.06
CA TRP A 23 3.67 12.28 13.12
C TRP A 23 3.25 11.72 11.75
N LEU A 24 3.81 12.23 10.66
CA LEU A 24 3.38 11.83 9.31
C LEU A 24 3.80 10.40 9.01
N TRP A 25 5.04 10.03 9.35
CA TRP A 25 5.52 8.65 9.13
C TRP A 25 4.66 7.61 9.86
N PRO A 26 4.38 7.71 11.18
CA PRO A 26 3.45 6.81 11.85
C PRO A 26 2.04 6.80 11.25
N THR A 27 1.54 7.95 10.80
CA THR A 27 0.21 8.05 10.17
C THR A 27 0.18 7.31 8.84
N LEU A 28 1.23 7.42 8.03
CA LEU A 28 1.39 6.66 6.79
C LEU A 28 1.44 5.16 7.07
N GLU A 29 2.19 4.72 8.09
CA GLU A 29 2.26 3.31 8.50
C GLU A 29 0.88 2.77 8.90
N VAL A 30 0.17 3.46 9.80
CA VAL A 30 -1.18 3.04 10.23
C VAL A 30 -2.14 2.97 9.04
N THR A 31 -2.12 3.98 8.18
CA THR A 31 -2.98 4.03 6.99
C THR A 31 -2.64 2.90 6.01
N HIS A 32 -1.36 2.59 5.82
CA HIS A 32 -0.90 1.51 4.97
C HIS A 32 -1.30 0.13 5.51
N PHE A 33 -1.11 -0.12 6.81
CA PHE A 33 -1.55 -1.39 7.40
C PHE A 33 -3.07 -1.54 7.36
N PHE A 34 -3.82 -0.46 7.58
CA PHE A 34 -5.27 -0.48 7.40
C PHE A 34 -5.68 -0.76 5.94
N GLY A 35 -5.00 -0.14 4.96
CA GLY A 35 -5.22 -0.45 3.55
C GLY A 35 -4.91 -1.92 3.22
N LEU A 36 -3.83 -2.48 3.79
CA LEU A 36 -3.47 -3.90 3.65
C LEU A 36 -4.53 -4.84 4.21
N THR A 37 -5.13 -4.54 5.37
CA THR A 37 -6.20 -5.40 5.92
C THR A 37 -7.45 -5.38 5.05
N LEU A 38 -7.82 -4.23 4.49
CA LEU A 38 -8.94 -4.13 3.54
C LEU A 38 -8.66 -4.87 2.23
N LEU A 39 -7.46 -4.68 1.65
CA LEU A 39 -7.04 -5.26 0.38
C LEU A 39 -6.92 -6.79 0.50
N ILE A 40 -6.03 -7.26 1.38
CA ILE A 40 -5.72 -8.69 1.52
C ILE A 40 -6.90 -9.42 2.16
N GLY A 41 -7.51 -8.84 3.20
CA GLY A 41 -8.66 -9.46 3.86
C GLY A 41 -9.86 -9.59 2.93
N GLY A 42 -10.17 -8.55 2.15
CA GLY A 42 -11.25 -8.60 1.17
C GLY A 42 -11.00 -9.60 0.04
N LEU A 43 -9.78 -9.65 -0.51
CA LEU A 43 -9.40 -10.65 -1.51
C LEU A 43 -9.45 -12.07 -0.95
N LEU A 44 -8.95 -12.29 0.27
CA LEU A 44 -9.00 -13.60 0.91
C LEU A 44 -10.44 -14.12 1.05
N VAL A 45 -11.39 -13.25 1.41
CA VAL A 45 -12.81 -13.62 1.50
C VAL A 45 -13.37 -13.99 0.11
N VAL A 46 -13.02 -13.22 -0.93
CA VAL A 46 -13.41 -13.52 -2.32
C VAL A 46 -12.83 -14.85 -2.79
N ASP A 47 -11.54 -15.07 -2.57
CA ASP A 47 -10.81 -16.26 -3.00
C ASP A 47 -11.32 -17.52 -2.29
N LEU A 48 -11.49 -17.47 -0.96
CA LEU A 48 -12.08 -18.57 -0.19
C LEU A 48 -13.48 -18.92 -0.70
N ARG A 49 -14.28 -17.91 -1.04
CA ARG A 49 -15.61 -18.14 -1.60
C ARG A 49 -15.55 -18.81 -2.96
N VAL A 50 -14.63 -18.41 -3.83
CA VAL A 50 -14.43 -19.01 -5.17
C VAL A 50 -13.93 -20.46 -5.04
N LEU A 51 -13.07 -20.74 -4.06
CA LEU A 51 -12.58 -22.09 -3.74
C LEU A 51 -13.64 -23.01 -3.10
N GLY A 52 -14.84 -22.49 -2.81
CA GLY A 52 -15.96 -23.28 -2.27
C GLY A 52 -16.06 -23.29 -0.74
N PHE A 53 -15.18 -22.59 -0.02
CA PHE A 53 -15.40 -22.31 1.40
C PHE A 53 -16.59 -21.35 1.56
N ALA A 54 -17.46 -21.60 2.55
CA ALA A 54 -18.68 -20.81 2.79
C ALA A 54 -19.63 -20.69 1.57
N ALA A 55 -19.79 -21.77 0.80
CA ALA A 55 -20.61 -21.81 -0.42
C ALA A 55 -22.11 -21.51 -0.24
N PHE A 56 -22.60 -21.40 1.00
CA PHE A 56 -23.97 -21.03 1.34
C PHE A 56 -24.30 -19.56 1.03
N SER A 57 -23.29 -18.68 0.92
CA SER A 57 -23.50 -17.28 0.57
C SER A 57 -23.52 -17.06 -0.96
N PRO A 58 -24.42 -16.23 -1.52
CA PRO A 58 -24.40 -15.88 -2.94
C PRO A 58 -23.06 -15.24 -3.34
N LEU A 59 -22.45 -15.71 -4.43
CA LEU A 59 -21.19 -15.15 -4.95
C LEU A 59 -21.29 -13.64 -5.24
N LEU A 60 -22.46 -13.20 -5.72
CA LEU A 60 -22.75 -11.79 -5.99
C LEU A 60 -22.68 -10.91 -4.74
N ALA A 61 -22.98 -11.46 -3.56
CA ALA A 61 -22.84 -10.75 -2.30
C ALA A 61 -21.37 -10.50 -1.93
N THR A 62 -20.47 -11.43 -2.30
CA THR A 62 -19.03 -11.31 -2.06
C THR A 62 -18.38 -10.26 -2.95
N TYR A 63 -18.86 -10.07 -4.19
CA TYR A 63 -18.37 -9.00 -5.07
C TYR A 63 -18.65 -7.58 -4.55
N ARG A 64 -19.58 -7.42 -3.60
CA ARG A 64 -19.78 -6.13 -2.90
C ARG A 64 -18.58 -5.71 -2.06
N LEU A 65 -17.62 -6.60 -1.81
CA LEU A 65 -16.36 -6.29 -1.13
C LEU A 65 -15.33 -5.66 -2.09
N LEU A 66 -15.48 -5.80 -3.41
CA LEU A 66 -14.50 -5.29 -4.37
C LEU A 66 -14.26 -3.77 -4.26
N PRO A 67 -15.28 -2.91 -4.08
CA PRO A 67 -15.03 -1.49 -3.84
C PRO A 67 -14.17 -1.22 -2.59
N ILE A 68 -14.35 -2.00 -1.52
CA ILE A 68 -13.56 -1.87 -0.28
C ILE A 68 -12.12 -2.30 -0.54
N VAL A 69 -11.92 -3.38 -1.29
CA VAL A 69 -10.59 -3.85 -1.72
C VAL A 69 -9.89 -2.76 -2.55
N LEU A 70 -10.59 -2.12 -3.48
CA LEU A 70 -10.04 -1.03 -4.29
C LEU A 70 -9.68 0.21 -3.45
N VAL A 71 -10.47 0.53 -2.41
CA VAL A 71 -10.13 1.57 -1.44
C VAL A 71 -8.85 1.19 -0.69
N GLY A 72 -8.75 -0.04 -0.19
CA GLY A 72 -7.54 -0.55 0.46
C GLY A 72 -6.30 -0.48 -0.44
N PHE A 73 -6.45 -0.85 -1.71
CA PHE A 73 -5.41 -0.70 -2.73
C PHE A 73 -5.01 0.77 -2.92
N GLY A 74 -5.96 1.69 -3.04
CA GLY A 74 -5.69 3.13 -3.17
C GLY A 74 -4.92 3.69 -1.98
N LEU A 75 -5.29 3.31 -0.75
CA LEU A 75 -4.58 3.68 0.46
C LEU A 75 -3.13 3.16 0.44
N ASN A 76 -2.92 1.90 0.07
CA ASN A 76 -1.58 1.31 0.02
C ASN A 76 -0.71 1.91 -1.08
N LEU A 77 -1.28 2.16 -2.26
CA LEU A 77 -0.55 2.75 -3.37
C LEU A 77 -0.08 4.16 -3.01
N THR A 78 -0.97 5.00 -2.49
CA THR A 78 -0.66 6.38 -2.12
C THR A 78 0.39 6.46 -1.01
N THR A 79 0.19 5.72 0.08
CA THR A 79 1.16 5.66 1.19
C THR A 79 2.48 5.01 0.78
N GLY A 80 2.45 3.97 -0.07
CA GLY A 80 3.64 3.31 -0.61
C GLY A 80 4.50 4.26 -1.46
N VAL A 81 3.88 5.07 -2.32
CA VAL A 81 4.57 6.14 -3.04
C VAL A 81 5.21 7.12 -2.05
N LEU A 82 4.46 7.57 -1.03
CA LEU A 82 4.99 8.50 -0.02
C LEU A 82 6.16 7.91 0.79
N PHE A 83 6.17 6.61 1.07
CA PHE A 83 7.34 5.96 1.70
C PHE A 83 8.59 6.03 0.83
N VAL A 84 8.45 5.84 -0.48
CA VAL A 84 9.58 5.98 -1.41
C VAL A 84 10.10 7.41 -1.41
N PHE A 85 9.22 8.42 -1.33
CA PHE A 85 9.67 9.81 -1.14
C PHE A 85 10.28 10.06 0.24
N GLY A 86 9.80 9.41 1.30
CA GLY A 86 10.29 9.61 2.66
C GLY A 86 11.67 9.02 2.91
N ASP A 87 11.98 7.84 2.33
CA ASP A 87 13.28 7.18 2.47
C ASP A 87 13.75 6.55 1.14
N PRO A 88 14.08 7.37 0.12
CA PRO A 88 14.33 6.87 -1.24
C PRO A 88 15.56 5.96 -1.33
N PHE A 89 16.60 6.21 -0.52
CA PHE A 89 17.83 5.43 -0.55
C PHE A 89 17.64 4.03 0.02
N ARG A 90 16.85 3.90 1.10
CA ARG A 90 16.54 2.59 1.69
C ARG A 90 15.86 1.65 0.69
N TYR A 91 14.89 2.16 -0.08
CA TYR A 91 14.17 1.34 -1.05
C TYR A 91 14.97 1.11 -2.34
N ALA A 92 15.76 2.09 -2.79
CA ALA A 92 16.62 1.92 -3.97
C ALA A 92 17.77 0.92 -3.75
N ALA A 93 18.22 0.74 -2.51
CA ALA A 93 19.26 -0.23 -2.15
C ALA A 93 18.74 -1.68 -2.02
N ASN A 94 17.45 -1.93 -2.23
CA ASN A 94 16.87 -3.27 -2.09
C ASN A 94 17.45 -4.24 -3.14
N ILE A 95 18.00 -5.37 -2.67
CA ILE A 95 18.59 -6.43 -3.50
C ILE A 95 17.62 -7.05 -4.52
N GLY A 96 16.31 -6.99 -4.26
CA GLY A 96 15.29 -7.50 -5.17
C GLY A 96 15.12 -6.68 -6.45
N PHE A 97 15.73 -5.49 -6.53
CA PHE A 97 15.68 -4.59 -7.68
C PHE A 97 17.05 -4.31 -8.32
N GLN A 98 18.11 -5.04 -7.92
CA GLN A 98 19.45 -4.98 -8.50
C GLN A 98 19.60 -6.03 -9.62
#